data_AF-A0AAV0WK97-F1
#
_entry.id   AF-A0AAV0WK97-F1
#
_cell.length_a   1.000
_cell.length_b   1.000
_cell.length_c   1.000
_cell.angle_alpha   90.00
_cell.angle_beta   90.00
_cell.angle_gamma   90.00
#
_symmetry.space_group_name_H-M   'P 1'
#
loop_
_entity.id
_entity.type
_entity.pdbx_description
1 polymer ?
#
loop_
_entity_poly.entity_id
_entity_poly.type
_entity_poly.pdbx_seq_one_letter_code
_entity_poly.pdbx_strand_id
1 'polypeptide(L)'
;MIVRPSKLLQTELQKSGSLNLKIQDVTLIRKNVGYTRLTHLPKLPKTFSEFHNALNDMTLQTNENETFLLHKDADTNTKKLTQCSKVTADGTFYSGPNPFLQVFCIHGLANNVFIPLMFFLLSNKLLTSYERAFSFLLEKIKSLNLNFAPDSIRVDFEPAIHAAIKKMFPHIPVFGCRFHLGQSWWRKIQSLGLSTEYRKFDSSISIFLRSLFGLPFLPPNAVSDSFVFDFVSIKPDDARVTKFCDYLLDTYISESALFPPSIWAEYSPCVSRTTNNCESFHSKFNSYFYTSKPNIFQFTEAVKAVQTEIYIKMGSTLPKSKITLEREHFLK
;
A
#
# COMPACT_ATOMS: atom_id res chain seq x y z
N MET A 1 10.07 22.02 -7.63
CA MET A 1 11.21 21.13 -7.26
C MET A 1 12.08 21.78 -6.18
N ILE A 2 12.02 21.29 -4.94
CA ILE A 2 12.87 21.81 -3.86
C ILE A 2 14.18 21.00 -3.86
N VAL A 3 15.18 21.44 -4.62
CA VAL A 3 16.51 20.83 -4.64
C VAL A 3 17.14 20.96 -3.24
N ARG A 4 17.80 19.91 -2.75
CA ARG A 4 18.49 19.96 -1.44
C ARG A 4 19.56 21.05 -1.47
N PRO A 5 19.68 21.90 -0.43
CA PRO A 5 20.74 22.90 -0.35
C PRO A 5 22.15 22.36 -0.58
N SER A 6 22.42 21.14 -0.10
CA SER A 6 23.70 20.46 -0.34
C SER A 6 23.95 20.15 -1.81
N LYS A 7 22.91 19.76 -2.56
CA LYS A 7 23.01 19.46 -3.99
C LYS A 7 23.19 20.74 -4.81
N LEU A 8 22.49 21.82 -4.46
CA LEU A 8 22.70 23.14 -5.05
C LEU A 8 24.14 23.61 -4.84
N LEU A 9 24.62 23.59 -3.59
CA LEU A 9 25.98 23.99 -3.26
C LEU A 9 27.02 23.15 -4.02
N GLN A 10 26.86 21.83 -4.05
CA GLN A 10 27.79 20.95 -4.75
C GLN A 10 27.78 21.18 -6.26
N THR A 11 26.61 21.43 -6.85
CA THR A 11 26.46 21.75 -8.28
C THR A 11 27.18 23.05 -8.61
N GLU A 12 27.01 24.09 -7.79
CA GLU A 12 27.68 25.37 -8.01
C GLU A 12 29.19 25.30 -7.76
N LEU A 13 29.63 24.58 -6.72
CA LEU A 13 31.06 24.33 -6.48
C LEU A 13 31.73 23.60 -7.65
N GLN A 14 31.04 22.64 -8.27
CA GLN A 14 31.56 21.94 -9.46
C GLN A 14 31.67 22.86 -10.68
N LYS A 15 30.75 23.82 -10.85
CA LYS A 15 30.80 24.81 -11.94
C LYS A 15 31.89 25.87 -11.72
N SER A 16 32.26 26.13 -10.47
CA SER A 16 33.05 27.31 -10.09
C SER A 16 34.57 27.14 -10.18
N GLY A 17 35.10 26.01 -10.69
CA GLY A 17 36.54 25.79 -10.85
C GLY A 17 37.32 25.75 -9.51
N SER A 18 38.60 26.14 -9.53
CA SER A 18 39.47 26.13 -8.34
C SER A 18 39.13 27.28 -7.39
N LEU A 19 38.18 27.04 -6.49
CA LEU A 19 37.84 27.95 -5.41
C LEU A 19 38.78 27.73 -4.19
N ASN A 20 39.43 28.80 -3.71
CA ASN A 20 40.18 28.80 -2.44
C ASN A 20 39.25 28.88 -1.22
N LEU A 21 38.25 27.99 -1.15
CA LEU A 21 37.33 27.92 -0.01
C LEU A 21 37.89 27.04 1.10
N LYS A 22 37.85 27.53 2.34
CA LYS A 22 38.14 26.75 3.54
C LYS A 22 36.89 25.99 3.98
N ILE A 23 37.09 24.96 4.80
CA ILE A 23 35.99 24.17 5.39
C ILE A 23 35.00 25.05 6.17
N GLN A 24 35.51 26.10 6.84
CA GLN A 24 34.68 27.06 7.56
C GLN A 24 33.77 27.86 6.63
N ASP A 25 34.27 28.29 5.46
CA ASP A 25 33.49 29.04 4.46
C ASP A 25 32.32 28.20 3.94
N VAL A 26 32.59 26.93 3.59
CA VAL A 26 31.56 25.98 3.16
C VAL A 26 30.50 25.77 4.25
N THR A 27 30.92 25.73 5.52
CA THR A 27 30.00 25.59 6.66
C THR A 27 29.11 26.82 6.83
N LEU A 28 29.68 28.03 6.72
CA LEU A 28 28.94 29.29 6.80
C LEU A 28 27.96 29.44 5.63
N ILE A 29 28.39 29.11 4.40
CA ILE A 29 27.52 29.11 3.22
C ILE A 29 26.32 28.17 3.45
N ARG A 30 26.55 26.94 3.94
CA ARG A 30 25.45 26.01 4.26
C ARG A 30 24.49 26.57 5.30
N LYS A 31 25.01 27.19 6.37
CA LYS A 31 24.18 27.81 7.40
C LYS A 31 23.35 28.97 6.84
N ASN A 32 23.97 29.88 6.08
CA ASN A 32 23.30 31.03 5.49
C ASN A 32 22.23 30.61 4.47
N VAL A 33 22.53 29.64 3.60
CA VAL A 33 21.51 29.06 2.69
C VAL A 33 20.35 28.47 3.49
N GLY A 34 20.64 27.79 4.61
CA GLY A 34 19.62 27.31 5.54
C GLY A 34 18.77 28.43 6.14
N TYR A 35 19.39 29.49 6.67
CA TYR A 35 18.71 30.64 7.28
C TYR A 35 17.87 31.41 6.26
N THR A 36 18.42 31.78 5.11
CA THR A 36 17.69 32.46 4.02
C THR A 36 16.52 31.61 3.53
N ARG A 37 16.69 30.29 3.48
CA ARG A 37 15.59 29.39 3.14
C ARG A 37 14.48 29.39 4.19
N LEU A 38 14.81 29.53 5.47
CA LEU A 38 13.83 29.66 6.56
C LEU A 38 13.11 31.03 6.55
N THR A 39 13.70 32.08 5.99
CA THR A 39 13.05 33.40 5.87
C THR A 39 12.10 33.49 4.68
N HIS A 40 12.29 32.68 3.62
CA HIS A 40 11.46 32.72 2.42
C HIS A 40 10.45 31.58 2.30
N LEU A 41 10.68 30.42 2.93
CA LEU A 41 9.74 29.31 2.89
C LEU A 41 8.76 29.36 4.07
N PRO A 42 7.49 28.97 3.87
CA PRO A 42 6.54 28.85 4.96
C PRO A 42 7.05 27.88 6.02
N LYS A 43 6.76 28.19 7.29
CA LYS A 43 7.06 27.31 8.41
C LYS A 43 6.35 25.97 8.18
N LEU A 44 7.08 24.87 8.34
CA LEU A 44 6.50 23.54 8.19
C LEU A 44 5.47 23.28 9.30
N PRO A 45 4.29 22.75 8.96
CA PRO A 45 3.29 22.43 9.95
C PRO A 45 3.80 21.30 10.86
N LYS A 46 3.63 21.48 12.17
CA LYS A 46 3.99 20.51 13.22
C LYS A 46 2.75 19.89 13.86
N THR A 47 1.61 20.56 13.77
CA THR A 47 0.32 20.09 14.32
C THR A 47 -0.68 19.80 13.21
N PHE A 48 -1.74 19.05 13.53
CA PHE A 48 -2.84 18.80 12.57
C PHE A 48 -3.50 20.10 12.13
N SER A 49 -3.72 21.03 13.06
CA SER A 49 -4.33 22.34 12.76
C SER A 49 -3.47 23.14 11.78
N GLU A 50 -2.16 23.25 12.05
CA GLU A 50 -1.23 23.92 11.14
C GLU A 50 -1.19 23.24 9.76
N PHE A 51 -1.28 21.90 9.71
CA PHE A 51 -1.31 21.17 8.45
C PHE A 51 -2.57 21.45 7.65
N HIS A 52 -3.74 21.44 8.29
CA HIS A 52 -5.01 21.74 7.64
C HIS A 52 -5.09 23.20 7.17
N ASN A 53 -4.57 24.16 7.95
CA ASN A 53 -4.49 25.55 7.54
C ASN A 53 -3.60 25.69 6.31
N ALA A 54 -2.41 25.09 6.34
CA ALA A 54 -1.50 25.10 5.20
C ALA A 54 -2.12 24.46 3.95
N LEU A 55 -2.91 23.39 4.09
CA LEU A 55 -3.65 22.82 2.95
C LEU A 55 -4.76 23.74 2.42
N ASN A 56 -5.45 24.48 3.28
CA ASN A 56 -6.50 25.41 2.86
C ASN A 56 -5.93 26.63 2.14
N ASP A 57 -4.74 27.08 2.53
CA ASP A 57 -4.02 28.16 1.86
C ASP A 57 -3.43 27.71 0.50
N MET A 58 -3.28 26.40 0.29
CA MET A 58 -2.82 25.84 -0.98
C MET A 58 -3.97 25.67 -1.96
N THR A 59 -3.82 26.22 -3.17
CA THR A 59 -4.68 25.88 -4.31
C THR A 59 -4.29 24.50 -4.85
N LEU A 60 -4.93 23.46 -4.33
CA LEU A 60 -4.78 22.07 -4.79
C LEU A 60 -5.78 21.77 -5.88
N GLN A 61 -5.43 22.18 -7.10
CA GLN A 61 -6.15 21.80 -8.32
C GLN A 61 -5.40 20.71 -9.08
N THR A 62 -6.15 19.80 -9.68
CA THR A 62 -5.66 18.85 -10.67
C THR A 62 -5.47 19.55 -12.03
N ASN A 63 -4.88 18.86 -13.01
CA ASN A 63 -4.78 19.38 -14.38
C ASN A 63 -6.14 19.59 -15.06
N GLU A 64 -7.21 18.98 -14.51
CA GLU A 64 -8.61 19.14 -14.95
C GLU A 64 -9.37 20.18 -14.11
N ASN A 65 -8.66 21.00 -13.31
CA ASN A 65 -9.22 22.02 -12.42
C ASN A 65 -10.15 21.49 -11.31
N GLU A 66 -10.10 20.20 -11.01
CA GLU A 66 -10.82 19.63 -9.88
C GLU A 66 -10.07 19.92 -8.57
N THR A 67 -10.79 20.15 -7.48
CA THR A 67 -10.15 20.14 -6.16
C THR A 67 -9.78 18.70 -5.81
N PHE A 68 -8.68 18.51 -5.07
CA PHE A 68 -8.14 17.19 -4.81
C PHE A 68 -7.44 17.11 -3.43
N LEU A 69 -7.41 15.90 -2.84
CA LEU A 69 -6.85 15.51 -1.54
C LEU A 69 -7.80 15.68 -0.33
N LEU A 70 -7.77 14.71 0.59
CA LEU A 70 -8.56 14.65 1.82
C LEU A 70 -10.08 14.73 1.56
N HIS A 71 -10.78 15.66 2.21
CA HIS A 71 -12.22 15.84 2.08
C HIS A 71 -12.62 16.52 0.76
N LYS A 72 -11.65 16.87 -0.09
CA LYS A 72 -11.88 17.54 -1.37
C LYS A 72 -11.42 16.66 -2.54
N ASP A 73 -11.43 15.34 -2.39
CA ASP A 73 -11.06 14.44 -3.49
C ASP A 73 -11.90 14.70 -4.75
N ALA A 74 -11.22 14.53 -5.90
CA ALA A 74 -11.76 14.82 -7.21
C ALA A 74 -12.99 13.96 -7.53
N ASP A 75 -14.04 14.59 -8.06
CA ASP A 75 -15.28 13.91 -8.44
C ASP A 75 -15.02 12.82 -9.48
N THR A 76 -14.11 13.08 -10.43
CA THR A 76 -13.69 12.11 -11.44
C THR A 76 -13.12 10.83 -10.82
N ASN A 77 -12.28 10.95 -9.79
CA ASN A 77 -11.71 9.79 -9.10
C ASN A 77 -12.79 8.97 -8.39
N THR A 78 -13.70 9.65 -7.69
CA THR A 78 -14.81 8.99 -6.99
C THR A 78 -15.73 8.25 -7.97
N LYS A 79 -16.13 8.92 -9.07
CA LYS A 79 -16.92 8.30 -10.14
C LYS A 79 -16.22 7.07 -10.70
N LYS A 80 -14.92 7.16 -10.98
CA LYS A 80 -14.18 6.00 -11.48
C LYS A 80 -14.14 4.86 -10.47
N LEU A 81 -13.94 5.15 -9.19
CA LEU A 81 -13.89 4.13 -8.14
C LEU A 81 -15.21 3.37 -8.05
N THR A 82 -16.34 4.07 -8.18
CA THR A 82 -17.68 3.44 -8.17
C THR A 82 -17.96 2.52 -9.35
N GLN A 83 -17.19 2.62 -10.43
CA GLN A 83 -17.29 1.76 -11.61
C GLN A 83 -16.39 0.52 -11.52
N CYS A 84 -15.51 0.44 -10.53
CA CYS A 84 -14.57 -0.66 -10.39
C CYS A 84 -15.23 -1.85 -9.67
N SER A 85 -15.17 -3.04 -10.28
CA SER A 85 -15.69 -4.27 -9.66
C SER A 85 -14.78 -4.84 -8.58
N LYS A 86 -13.48 -4.55 -8.63
CA LYS A 86 -12.51 -4.95 -7.59
C LYS A 86 -11.84 -3.72 -7.03
N VAL A 87 -11.80 -3.64 -5.71
CA VAL A 87 -11.18 -2.55 -4.97
C VAL A 87 -10.09 -3.13 -4.06
N THR A 88 -9.00 -2.40 -3.88
CA THR A 88 -8.00 -2.71 -2.86
C THR A 88 -7.73 -1.48 -2.01
N ALA A 89 -7.40 -1.67 -0.74
CA ALA A 89 -6.95 -0.58 0.11
C ALA A 89 -5.69 -0.97 0.88
N ASP A 90 -4.70 -0.08 0.89
CA ASP A 90 -3.39 -0.33 1.49
C ASP A 90 -2.74 0.98 1.97
N GLY A 91 -1.84 0.87 2.95
CA GLY A 91 -1.18 2.00 3.60
C GLY A 91 0.33 2.02 3.37
N THR A 92 0.90 3.20 3.10
CA THR A 92 2.35 3.43 3.07
C THR A 92 2.80 4.42 4.15
N PHE A 93 3.78 4.02 4.95
CA PHE A 93 4.29 4.79 6.09
C PHE A 93 5.39 5.78 5.70
N TYR A 94 6.19 5.42 4.69
CA TYR A 94 7.38 6.17 4.29
C TYR A 94 7.01 7.57 3.77
N SER A 95 5.97 7.64 2.95
CA SER A 95 5.44 8.87 2.36
C SER A 95 4.41 9.60 3.21
N GLY A 96 4.09 9.11 4.41
CA GLY A 96 3.15 9.79 5.32
C GLY A 96 3.73 11.12 5.79
N PRO A 97 3.18 12.28 5.40
CA PRO A 97 3.72 13.57 5.81
C PRO A 97 3.42 13.84 7.28
N ASN A 98 4.33 14.48 8.01
CA ASN A 98 4.05 14.89 9.39
C ASN A 98 2.85 15.85 9.45
N PRO A 99 1.93 15.71 10.44
CA PRO A 99 1.98 14.80 11.60
C PRO A 99 1.34 13.41 11.39
N PHE A 100 1.07 13.00 10.16
CA PHE A 100 0.40 11.74 9.85
C PHE A 100 1.34 10.53 9.84
N LEU A 101 0.81 9.38 10.26
CA LEU A 101 1.54 8.12 10.32
C LEU A 101 1.68 7.50 8.93
N GLN A 102 0.61 7.52 8.14
CA GLN A 102 0.54 6.84 6.85
C GLN A 102 -0.31 7.59 5.83
N VAL A 103 -0.04 7.30 4.56
CA VAL A 103 -0.96 7.56 3.45
C VAL A 103 -1.71 6.26 3.18
N PHE A 104 -3.01 6.27 3.38
CA PHE A 104 -3.90 5.15 3.09
C PHE A 104 -4.57 5.38 1.74
N CYS A 105 -4.32 4.49 0.79
CA CYS A 105 -4.76 4.61 -0.58
C CYS A 105 -5.86 3.60 -0.89
N ILE A 106 -6.93 4.04 -1.55
CA ILE A 106 -7.95 3.15 -2.11
C ILE A 106 -7.77 3.11 -3.62
N HIS A 107 -7.60 1.90 -4.15
CA HIS A 107 -7.40 1.66 -5.57
C HIS A 107 -8.59 0.92 -6.17
N GLY A 108 -8.97 1.31 -7.38
CA GLY A 108 -9.94 0.59 -8.19
C GLY A 108 -9.25 -0.16 -9.33
N LEU A 109 -9.69 -1.39 -9.60
CA LEU A 109 -9.28 -2.12 -10.80
C LEU A 109 -10.02 -1.55 -12.01
N ALA A 110 -9.28 -0.95 -12.93
CA ALA A 110 -9.80 -0.49 -14.22
C ALA A 110 -8.78 -0.83 -15.31
N ASN A 111 -9.26 -1.28 -16.47
CA ASN A 111 -8.40 -1.61 -17.62
C ASN A 111 -7.26 -2.58 -17.25
N ASN A 112 -7.56 -3.59 -16.41
CA ASN A 112 -6.60 -4.57 -15.88
C ASN A 112 -5.46 -4.00 -15.00
N VAL A 113 -5.56 -2.74 -14.55
CA VAL A 113 -4.58 -2.10 -13.66
C VAL A 113 -5.28 -1.53 -12.43
N PHE A 114 -4.63 -1.64 -11.28
CA PHE A 114 -5.08 -0.95 -10.08
C PHE A 114 -4.64 0.51 -10.14
N ILE A 115 -5.63 1.40 -10.16
CA ILE A 115 -5.43 2.85 -10.19
C ILE A 115 -5.68 3.36 -8.76
N PRO A 116 -4.75 4.09 -8.13
CA PRO A 116 -4.97 4.72 -6.84
C PRO A 116 -5.94 5.89 -7.01
N LEU A 117 -7.16 5.79 -6.50
CA LEU A 117 -8.21 6.78 -6.76
C LEU A 117 -8.44 7.72 -5.58
N MET A 118 -8.25 7.24 -4.35
CA MET A 118 -8.46 8.04 -3.13
C MET A 118 -7.24 7.98 -2.23
N PHE A 119 -6.93 9.11 -1.58
CA PHE A 119 -5.77 9.25 -0.70
C PHE A 119 -6.18 9.85 0.64
N PHE A 120 -6.02 9.08 1.71
CA PHE A 120 -6.30 9.50 3.08
C PHE A 120 -5.01 9.63 3.87
N LEU A 121 -4.88 10.71 4.63
CA LEU A 121 -3.80 10.88 5.60
C LEU A 121 -4.28 10.41 6.96
N LEU A 122 -3.73 9.29 7.46
CA LEU A 122 -4.13 8.71 8.74
C LEU A 122 -3.04 8.92 9.80
N SER A 123 -3.46 9.35 10.99
CA SER A 123 -2.57 9.62 12.12
C SER A 123 -2.18 8.36 12.90
N ASN A 124 -2.93 7.27 12.72
CA ASN A 124 -2.72 6.01 13.42
C ASN A 124 -3.34 4.84 12.61
N LYS A 125 -3.30 3.65 13.20
CA LYS A 125 -3.84 2.38 12.68
C LYS A 125 -5.09 1.91 13.44
N LEU A 126 -5.80 2.83 14.08
CA LEU A 126 -6.99 2.49 14.88
C LEU A 126 -8.19 2.26 13.96
N LEU A 127 -9.07 1.36 14.39
CA LEU A 127 -10.36 1.09 13.74
C LEU A 127 -11.12 2.38 13.40
N THR A 128 -11.23 3.30 14.37
CA THR A 128 -11.93 4.59 14.20
C THR A 128 -11.34 5.47 13.11
N SER A 129 -10.04 5.38 12.83
CA SER A 129 -9.40 6.16 11.76
C SER A 129 -9.76 5.59 10.37
N TYR A 130 -9.80 4.27 10.23
CA TYR A 130 -10.25 3.63 9.00
C TYR A 130 -11.75 3.82 8.77
N GLU A 131 -12.57 3.68 9.81
CA GLU A 131 -14.00 4.00 9.75
C GLU A 131 -14.22 5.42 9.25
N ARG A 132 -13.49 6.40 9.80
CA ARG A 132 -13.59 7.80 9.35
C ARG A 132 -13.21 7.97 7.88
N ALA A 133 -12.15 7.32 7.40
CA ALA A 133 -11.76 7.36 6.00
C ALA A 133 -12.87 6.79 5.07
N PHE A 134 -13.44 5.65 5.44
CA PHE A 134 -14.53 5.04 4.67
C PHE A 134 -15.83 5.83 4.76
N SER A 135 -16.16 6.45 5.90
CA SER A 135 -17.30 7.35 6.03
C SER A 135 -17.18 8.55 5.09
N PHE A 136 -16.00 9.17 5.00
CA PHE A 136 -15.77 10.26 4.03
C PHE A 136 -15.99 9.81 2.59
N LEU A 137 -15.52 8.61 2.23
CA LEU A 137 -15.78 8.04 0.90
C LEU A 137 -17.30 7.87 0.65
N LEU A 138 -18.02 7.28 1.60
CA LEU A 138 -19.47 7.07 1.49
C LEU A 138 -20.25 8.39 1.40
N GLU A 139 -19.88 9.40 2.18
CA GLU A 139 -20.47 10.74 2.12
C GLU A 139 -20.27 11.37 0.74
N LYS A 140 -19.06 11.25 0.17
CA LYS A 140 -18.74 11.76 -1.16
C LYS A 140 -19.50 11.02 -2.27
N ILE A 141 -19.61 9.69 -2.18
CA ILE A 141 -20.40 8.88 -3.11
C ILE A 141 -21.87 9.31 -3.08
N LYS A 142 -22.42 9.48 -1.86
CA LYS A 142 -23.80 9.93 -1.65
C LYS A 142 -24.03 11.35 -2.20
N SER A 143 -23.10 12.28 -1.99
CA SER A 143 -23.23 13.65 -2.51
C SER A 143 -23.25 13.72 -4.03
N LEU A 144 -22.63 12.74 -4.70
CA LEU A 144 -22.62 12.62 -6.16
C LEU A 144 -23.76 11.75 -6.72
N ASN A 145 -24.66 11.26 -5.85
CA ASN A 145 -25.74 10.34 -6.20
C ASN A 145 -25.25 9.09 -6.97
N LEU A 146 -24.12 8.53 -6.52
CA LEU A 146 -23.51 7.33 -7.07
C LEU A 146 -23.82 6.11 -6.21
N ASN A 147 -23.73 4.92 -6.81
CA ASN A 147 -23.79 3.65 -6.09
C ASN A 147 -22.39 3.03 -5.99
N PHE A 148 -22.05 2.45 -4.84
CA PHE A 148 -20.78 1.77 -4.64
C PHE A 148 -21.02 0.33 -4.19
N ALA A 149 -20.86 -0.59 -5.14
CA ALA A 149 -21.07 -2.02 -4.94
C ALA A 149 -20.03 -2.84 -5.72
N PRO A 150 -18.73 -2.73 -5.41
CA PRO A 150 -17.73 -3.65 -5.96
C PRO A 150 -18.02 -5.09 -5.54
N ASP A 151 -17.60 -6.04 -6.37
CA ASP A 151 -17.67 -7.49 -6.11
C ASP A 151 -16.83 -7.90 -4.90
N SER A 152 -15.74 -7.17 -4.64
CA SER A 152 -14.86 -7.44 -3.51
C SER A 152 -13.93 -6.27 -3.17
N ILE A 153 -13.55 -6.21 -1.88
CA ILE A 153 -12.48 -5.34 -1.39
C ILE A 153 -11.33 -6.22 -0.87
N ARG A 154 -10.09 -5.93 -1.27
CA ARG A 154 -8.89 -6.63 -0.79
C ARG A 154 -7.99 -5.71 0.04
N VAL A 155 -7.55 -6.18 1.21
CA VAL A 155 -6.74 -5.38 2.14
C VAL A 155 -5.63 -6.18 2.80
N ASP A 156 -4.70 -5.49 3.46
CA ASP A 156 -3.70 -6.12 4.32
C ASP A 156 -4.35 -6.78 5.56
N PHE A 157 -3.64 -7.72 6.19
CA PHE A 157 -4.05 -8.49 7.37
C PHE A 157 -3.97 -7.66 8.65
N GLU A 158 -4.57 -6.46 8.63
CA GLU A 158 -4.71 -5.59 9.79
C GLU A 158 -6.16 -5.66 10.30
N PRO A 159 -6.41 -6.17 11.53
CA PRO A 159 -7.77 -6.41 12.02
C PRO A 159 -8.66 -5.16 12.00
N ALA A 160 -8.07 -3.99 12.25
CA ALA A 160 -8.77 -2.71 12.25
C ALA A 160 -9.36 -2.36 10.88
N ILE A 161 -8.67 -2.69 9.78
CA ILE A 161 -9.15 -2.41 8.41
C ILE A 161 -10.33 -3.34 8.09
N HIS A 162 -10.19 -4.63 8.37
CA HIS A 162 -11.25 -5.61 8.15
C HIS A 162 -12.53 -5.27 8.94
N ALA A 163 -12.37 -4.91 10.22
CA ALA A 163 -13.50 -4.50 11.06
C ALA A 163 -14.17 -3.23 10.54
N ALA A 164 -13.39 -2.23 10.09
CA ALA A 164 -13.94 -1.01 9.49
C ALA A 164 -14.75 -1.30 8.22
N ILE A 165 -14.21 -2.14 7.31
CA ILE A 165 -14.92 -2.48 6.06
C ILE A 165 -16.18 -3.27 6.36
N LYS A 166 -16.14 -4.26 7.26
CA LYS A 166 -17.33 -5.05 7.64
C LYS A 166 -18.44 -4.16 8.21
N LYS A 167 -18.08 -3.11 8.97
CA LYS A 167 -19.05 -2.14 9.50
C LYS A 167 -19.61 -1.22 8.43
N MET A 168 -18.76 -0.74 7.51
CA MET A 168 -19.13 0.29 6.53
C MET A 168 -19.71 -0.27 5.22
N PHE A 169 -19.37 -1.52 4.89
CA PHE A 169 -19.77 -2.21 3.68
C PHE A 169 -20.18 -3.66 4.00
N PRO A 170 -21.25 -3.88 4.79
CA PRO A 170 -21.58 -5.20 5.35
C PRO A 170 -21.89 -6.27 4.30
N HIS A 171 -22.26 -5.86 3.09
CA HIS A 171 -22.61 -6.76 1.99
C HIS A 171 -21.45 -7.02 1.01
N ILE A 172 -20.32 -6.33 1.17
CA ILE A 172 -19.18 -6.45 0.25
C ILE A 172 -18.20 -7.48 0.81
N PRO A 173 -17.88 -8.55 0.06
CA PRO A 173 -16.85 -9.50 0.46
C PRO A 173 -15.49 -8.84 0.67
N VAL A 174 -14.83 -9.19 1.79
CA VAL A 174 -13.50 -8.70 2.13
C VAL A 174 -12.51 -9.84 2.11
N PHE A 175 -11.43 -9.66 1.36
CA PHE A 175 -10.35 -10.64 1.28
C PHE A 175 -9.00 -10.07 1.71
N GLY A 176 -8.15 -10.93 2.24
CA GLY A 176 -6.76 -10.64 2.53
C GLY A 176 -5.91 -10.57 1.26
N CYS A 177 -4.89 -9.72 1.30
CA CYS A 177 -3.90 -9.57 0.25
C CYS A 177 -2.95 -10.77 0.22
N ARG A 178 -2.96 -11.58 -0.85
CA ARG A 178 -2.08 -12.76 -0.99
C ARG A 178 -0.59 -12.42 -0.89
N PHE A 179 -0.17 -11.27 -1.41
CA PHE A 179 1.22 -10.83 -1.28
C PHE A 179 1.59 -10.61 0.20
N HIS A 180 0.75 -9.90 0.94
CA HIS A 180 0.97 -9.66 2.37
C HIS A 180 0.85 -10.94 3.22
N LEU A 181 -0.04 -11.87 2.87
CA LEU A 181 -0.09 -13.20 3.49
C LEU A 181 1.27 -13.91 3.36
N GLY A 182 1.79 -14.00 2.13
CA GLY A 182 3.08 -14.62 1.87
C GLY A 182 4.23 -13.93 2.57
N GLN A 183 4.21 -12.59 2.65
CA GLN A 183 5.19 -11.82 3.43
C GLN A 183 5.10 -12.12 4.92
N SER A 184 3.90 -12.20 5.50
CA SER A 184 3.71 -12.54 6.92
C SER A 184 4.22 -13.94 7.24
N TRP A 185 3.92 -14.92 6.40
CA TRP A 185 4.42 -16.29 6.55
C TRP A 185 5.95 -16.34 6.43
N TRP A 186 6.51 -15.65 5.43
CA TRP A 186 7.95 -15.54 5.26
C TRP A 186 8.64 -14.90 6.46
N ARG A 187 8.12 -13.78 6.99
CA ARG A 187 8.66 -13.15 8.20
C ARG A 187 8.62 -14.09 9.40
N LYS A 188 7.56 -14.89 9.55
CA LYS A 188 7.49 -15.89 10.62
C LYS A 188 8.56 -16.97 10.45
N ILE A 189 8.72 -17.54 9.24
CA ILE A 189 9.80 -18.48 8.91
C ILE A 189 11.16 -17.89 9.28
N GLN A 190 11.40 -16.62 8.93
CA GLN A 190 12.63 -15.92 9.29
C GLN A 190 12.82 -15.80 10.80
N SER A 191 11.78 -15.37 11.52
CA SER A 191 11.82 -15.19 12.98
C SER A 191 12.10 -16.49 13.75
N LEU A 192 11.73 -17.63 13.17
CA LEU A 192 11.97 -18.96 13.74
C LEU A 192 13.35 -19.54 13.37
N GLY A 193 14.17 -18.79 12.62
CA GLY A 193 15.51 -19.25 12.20
C GLY A 193 15.48 -20.29 11.07
N LEU A 194 14.37 -20.41 10.34
CA LEU A 194 14.20 -21.39 9.25
C LEU A 194 14.67 -20.85 7.88
N SER A 195 15.13 -19.60 7.81
CA SER A 195 15.57 -18.96 6.55
C SER A 195 16.63 -19.76 5.78
N THR A 196 17.60 -20.31 6.48
CA THR A 196 18.72 -21.05 5.87
C THR A 196 18.23 -22.39 5.31
N GLU A 197 17.41 -23.11 6.06
CA GLU A 197 16.83 -24.39 5.62
C GLU A 197 15.90 -24.20 4.43
N TYR A 198 15.05 -23.16 4.46
CA TYR A 198 14.15 -22.83 3.34
C TYR A 198 14.90 -22.59 2.01
N ARG A 199 16.16 -22.14 2.04
CA ARG A 199 16.97 -21.91 0.84
C ARG A 199 17.63 -23.18 0.29
N LYS A 200 17.72 -24.25 1.08
CA LYS A 200 18.23 -25.56 0.63
C LYS A 200 17.08 -26.34 -0.01
N PHE A 201 16.93 -26.23 -1.33
CA PHE A 201 15.74 -26.70 -2.08
C PHE A 201 15.45 -28.21 -1.94
N ASP A 202 16.46 -29.00 -1.64
CA ASP A 202 16.45 -30.44 -1.47
C ASP A 202 16.15 -30.91 -0.03
N SER A 203 16.13 -30.01 0.94
CA SER A 203 15.81 -30.40 2.33
C SER A 203 14.31 -30.65 2.51
N SER A 204 13.97 -31.64 3.34
CA SER A 204 12.58 -31.96 3.70
C SER A 204 11.85 -30.76 4.30
N ILE A 205 12.55 -29.94 5.10
CA ILE A 205 12.04 -28.68 5.67
C ILE A 205 11.70 -27.67 4.57
N SER A 206 12.59 -27.47 3.59
CA SER A 206 12.33 -26.54 2.48
C SER A 206 11.14 -26.97 1.64
N ILE A 207 11.09 -28.26 1.28
CA ILE A 207 9.98 -28.83 0.51
C ILE A 207 8.67 -28.62 1.27
N PHE A 208 8.61 -29.02 2.55
CA PHE A 208 7.43 -28.84 3.40
C PHE A 208 6.98 -27.37 3.48
N LEU A 209 7.88 -26.46 3.84
CA LEU A 209 7.57 -25.04 4.00
C LEU A 209 7.07 -24.42 2.70
N ARG A 210 7.65 -24.78 1.55
CA ARG A 210 7.23 -24.29 0.23
C ARG A 210 5.88 -24.83 -0.17
N SER A 211 5.61 -26.11 0.12
CA SER A 211 4.31 -26.72 -0.16
C SER A 211 3.19 -25.98 0.58
N LEU A 212 3.41 -25.49 1.80
CA LEU A 212 2.41 -24.70 2.54
C LEU A 212 1.99 -23.42 1.82
N PHE A 213 2.85 -22.81 0.99
CA PHE A 213 2.47 -21.68 0.13
C PHE A 213 1.48 -22.06 -0.99
N GLY A 214 1.16 -23.35 -1.12
CA GLY A 214 0.07 -23.88 -1.92
C GLY A 214 -1.32 -23.74 -1.29
N LEU A 215 -1.42 -23.61 0.04
CA LEU A 215 -2.70 -23.51 0.77
C LEU A 215 -3.64 -22.41 0.25
N PRO A 216 -3.16 -21.19 -0.12
CA PRO A 216 -4.05 -20.13 -0.60
C PRO A 216 -4.77 -20.45 -1.92
N PHE A 217 -4.35 -21.51 -2.63
CA PHE A 217 -4.96 -21.95 -3.87
C PHE A 217 -6.03 -23.02 -3.67
N LEU A 218 -6.24 -23.50 -2.45
CA LEU A 218 -7.31 -24.43 -2.13
C LEU A 218 -8.67 -23.70 -1.97
N PRO A 219 -9.79 -24.41 -2.16
CA PRO A 219 -11.09 -23.95 -1.67
C PRO A 219 -11.03 -23.69 -0.15
N PRO A 220 -11.62 -22.59 0.37
CA PRO A 220 -11.55 -22.25 1.80
C PRO A 220 -11.93 -23.38 2.75
N ASN A 221 -12.97 -24.15 2.41
CA ASN A 221 -13.47 -25.27 3.20
C ASN A 221 -12.53 -26.49 3.19
N ALA A 222 -11.63 -26.60 2.22
CA ALA A 222 -10.66 -27.70 2.14
C ALA A 222 -9.34 -27.40 2.89
N VAL A 223 -9.09 -26.13 3.25
CA VAL A 223 -7.80 -25.71 3.83
C VAL A 223 -7.49 -26.42 5.14
N SER A 224 -8.47 -26.50 6.06
CA SER A 224 -8.26 -27.12 7.38
C SER A 224 -7.97 -28.61 7.23
N ASP A 225 -8.80 -29.33 6.48
CA ASP A 225 -8.64 -30.77 6.26
C ASP A 225 -7.32 -31.08 5.56
N SER A 226 -7.00 -30.37 4.48
CA SER A 226 -5.72 -30.57 3.79
C SER A 226 -4.53 -30.27 4.70
N PHE A 227 -4.59 -29.20 5.50
CA PHE A 227 -3.50 -28.90 6.44
C PHE A 227 -3.27 -30.04 7.44
N VAL A 228 -4.33 -30.61 8.00
CA VAL A 228 -4.25 -31.68 9.02
C VAL A 228 -3.89 -33.03 8.39
N PHE A 229 -4.54 -33.44 7.31
CA PHE A 229 -4.39 -34.78 6.77
C PHE A 229 -3.26 -34.89 5.73
N ASP A 230 -3.07 -33.86 4.90
CA ASP A 230 -2.06 -33.90 3.84
C ASP A 230 -0.73 -33.31 4.34
N PHE A 231 -0.73 -32.09 4.87
CA PHE A 231 0.51 -31.39 5.22
C PHE A 231 1.14 -31.91 6.51
N VAL A 232 0.38 -32.02 7.61
CA VAL A 232 0.95 -32.47 8.90
C VAL A 232 1.52 -33.90 8.80
N SER A 233 0.99 -34.74 7.91
CA SER A 233 1.50 -36.11 7.68
C SER A 233 2.95 -36.16 7.17
N ILE A 234 3.37 -35.13 6.42
CA ILE A 234 4.72 -35.01 5.83
C ILE A 234 5.59 -34.00 6.59
N LYS A 235 5.13 -33.51 7.74
CA LYS A 235 5.82 -32.50 8.55
C LYS A 235 7.15 -33.05 9.08
N PRO A 236 8.29 -32.40 8.81
CA PRO A 236 9.57 -32.80 9.39
C PRO A 236 9.57 -32.71 10.92
N ASP A 237 10.41 -33.54 11.54
CA ASP A 237 10.66 -33.49 12.98
C ASP A 237 11.63 -32.35 13.31
N ASP A 238 11.08 -31.14 13.43
CA ASP A 238 11.81 -29.94 13.85
C ASP A 238 10.88 -29.04 14.68
N ALA A 239 11.31 -28.69 15.89
CA ALA A 239 10.52 -27.87 16.81
C ALA A 239 10.17 -26.48 16.26
N ARG A 240 11.00 -25.91 15.38
CA ARG A 240 10.74 -24.62 14.72
C ARG A 240 9.65 -24.77 13.66
N VAL A 241 9.62 -25.90 12.96
CA VAL A 241 8.56 -26.21 11.98
C VAL A 241 7.23 -26.41 12.71
N THR A 242 7.21 -27.10 13.85
CA THR A 242 6.02 -27.21 14.70
C THR A 242 5.50 -25.82 15.11
N LYS A 243 6.37 -24.94 15.63
CA LYS A 243 6.00 -23.54 15.97
C LYS A 243 5.46 -22.73 14.78
N PHE A 244 5.89 -23.05 13.56
CA PHE A 244 5.35 -22.41 12.36
C PHE A 244 3.95 -22.94 12.04
N CYS A 245 3.72 -24.25 12.17
CA CYS A 245 2.41 -24.87 11.99
C CYS A 245 1.40 -24.34 13.01
N ASP A 246 1.78 -24.25 14.29
CA ASP A 246 0.94 -23.69 15.35
C ASP A 246 0.52 -22.24 15.02
N TYR A 247 1.49 -21.43 14.57
CA TYR A 247 1.21 -20.06 14.11
C TYR A 247 0.21 -20.02 12.95
N LEU A 248 0.34 -20.91 11.95
CA LEU A 248 -0.61 -20.98 10.85
C LEU A 248 -2.00 -21.40 11.33
N LEU A 249 -2.07 -22.40 12.21
CA LEU A 249 -3.31 -22.91 12.76
C LEU A 249 -4.07 -21.83 13.54
N ASP A 250 -3.39 -21.16 14.47
CA ASP A 250 -3.98 -20.17 15.36
C ASP A 250 -4.35 -18.87 14.64
N THR A 251 -3.55 -18.47 13.65
CA THR A 251 -3.73 -17.16 12.99
C THR A 251 -4.58 -17.23 11.73
N TYR A 252 -4.52 -18.33 10.98
CA TYR A 252 -5.06 -18.39 9.61
C TYR A 252 -6.00 -19.55 9.28
N ILE A 253 -5.91 -20.70 9.97
CA ILE A 253 -6.58 -21.93 9.52
C ILE A 253 -7.76 -22.33 10.39
N SER A 254 -7.62 -22.27 11.71
CA SER A 254 -8.69 -22.69 12.64
C SER A 254 -9.97 -21.87 12.47
N GLU A 255 -11.11 -22.41 12.93
CA GLU A 255 -12.39 -21.69 12.87
C GLU A 255 -12.38 -20.40 13.72
N SER A 256 -11.61 -20.40 14.81
CA SER A 256 -11.39 -19.24 15.68
C SER A 256 -10.22 -18.36 15.24
N ALA A 257 -9.62 -18.63 14.08
CA ALA A 257 -8.48 -17.89 13.58
C ALA A 257 -8.83 -16.41 13.40
N LEU A 258 -7.86 -15.54 13.64
CA LEU A 258 -8.01 -14.11 13.41
C LEU A 258 -8.35 -13.80 11.94
N PHE A 259 -7.80 -14.60 11.02
CA PHE A 259 -8.05 -14.49 9.59
C PHE A 259 -8.35 -15.88 9.00
N PRO A 260 -9.58 -16.39 9.11
CA PRO A 260 -9.92 -17.74 8.68
C PRO A 260 -9.74 -17.92 7.16
N PRO A 261 -9.68 -19.16 6.65
CA PRO A 261 -9.45 -19.45 5.23
C PRO A 261 -10.38 -18.70 4.26
N SER A 262 -11.63 -18.42 4.66
CA SER A 262 -12.59 -17.64 3.87
C SER A 262 -12.13 -16.22 3.53
N ILE A 263 -11.16 -15.68 4.27
CA ILE A 263 -10.57 -14.36 4.02
C ILE A 263 -9.47 -14.44 2.94
N TRP A 264 -8.74 -15.54 2.81
CA TRP A 264 -7.46 -15.51 2.07
C TRP A 264 -7.24 -16.67 1.09
N ALA A 265 -7.91 -17.80 1.28
CA ALA A 265 -7.89 -18.91 0.35
C ALA A 265 -8.95 -18.69 -0.72
N GLU A 266 -8.60 -19.00 -1.97
CA GLU A 266 -9.55 -18.91 -3.07
C GLU A 266 -9.05 -19.79 -4.22
N TYR A 267 -9.87 -20.75 -4.63
CA TYR A 267 -9.66 -21.52 -5.83
C TYR A 267 -10.14 -20.68 -7.03
N SER A 268 -9.21 -20.00 -7.69
CA SER A 268 -9.53 -19.11 -8.80
C SER A 268 -8.57 -19.32 -9.97
N PRO A 269 -9.09 -19.35 -11.21
CA PRO A 269 -8.24 -19.39 -12.40
C PRO A 269 -7.48 -18.07 -12.60
N CYS A 270 -7.83 -17.02 -11.86
CA CYS A 270 -7.27 -15.70 -12.05
C CYS A 270 -5.80 -15.65 -11.58
N VAL A 271 -4.88 -15.67 -12.54
CA VAL A 271 -3.43 -15.50 -12.30
C VAL A 271 -3.02 -14.08 -11.92
N SER A 272 -3.95 -13.13 -11.90
CA SER A 272 -3.64 -11.79 -11.42
C SER A 272 -3.27 -11.88 -9.94
N ARG A 273 -1.95 -11.84 -9.67
CA ARG A 273 -1.40 -11.48 -8.36
C ARG A 273 -1.68 -9.98 -8.16
N THR A 274 -2.96 -9.63 -8.01
CA THR A 274 -3.51 -8.26 -8.04
C THR A 274 -2.81 -7.31 -7.08
N THR A 275 -2.21 -7.87 -6.04
CA THR A 275 -1.46 -7.20 -4.97
C THR A 275 0.04 -7.18 -5.24
N ASN A 276 0.48 -7.15 -6.50
CA ASN A 276 1.81 -6.63 -6.82
C ASN A 276 1.71 -5.19 -7.34
N ASN A 277 0.53 -4.79 -7.83
CA ASN A 277 0.32 -3.50 -8.47
C ASN A 277 0.21 -2.36 -7.45
N CYS A 278 -0.39 -2.61 -6.29
CA CYS A 278 -0.50 -1.61 -5.21
C CYS A 278 0.87 -1.33 -4.57
N GLU A 279 1.69 -2.37 -4.46
CA GLU A 279 3.02 -2.37 -3.89
C GLU A 279 4.01 -1.74 -4.87
N SER A 280 3.86 -2.03 -6.16
CA SER A 280 4.56 -1.30 -7.23
C SER A 280 4.20 0.19 -7.21
N PHE A 281 2.92 0.51 -7.01
CA PHE A 281 2.50 1.90 -6.83
C PHE A 281 3.14 2.52 -5.59
N HIS A 282 3.08 1.90 -4.42
CA HIS A 282 3.69 2.42 -3.19
C HIS A 282 5.20 2.59 -3.32
N SER A 283 5.89 1.65 -3.97
CA SER A 283 7.32 1.76 -4.28
C SER A 283 7.60 2.97 -5.18
N LYS A 284 6.83 3.12 -6.28
CA LYS A 284 6.94 4.27 -7.18
C LYS A 284 6.63 5.58 -6.45
N PHE A 285 5.55 5.64 -5.68
CA PHE A 285 5.15 6.82 -4.92
C PHE A 285 6.22 7.22 -3.90
N ASN A 286 6.78 6.25 -3.17
CA ASN A 286 7.88 6.49 -2.24
C ASN A 286 9.12 7.05 -2.95
N SER A 287 9.36 6.68 -4.21
CA SER A 287 10.49 7.18 -5.01
C SER A 287 10.42 8.67 -5.36
N TYR A 288 9.25 9.32 -5.25
CA TYR A 288 9.12 10.78 -5.40
C TYR A 288 9.80 11.55 -4.25
N PHE A 289 10.12 10.87 -3.15
CA PHE A 289 10.66 11.49 -1.95
C PHE A 289 12.12 11.07 -1.71
N TYR A 290 12.97 12.07 -1.44
CA TYR A 290 14.36 11.82 -1.07
C TYR A 290 14.55 11.36 0.39
N THR A 291 13.54 11.53 1.23
CA THR A 291 13.52 11.14 2.65
C THR A 291 12.17 10.59 3.03
N SER A 292 12.12 9.76 4.07
CA SER A 292 10.88 9.44 4.76
C SER A 292 10.26 10.71 5.36
N LYS A 293 8.95 10.66 5.61
CA LYS A 293 8.17 11.74 6.23
C LYS A 293 8.32 13.07 5.46
N PRO A 294 7.90 13.12 4.19
CA PRO A 294 7.99 14.35 3.39
C PRO A 294 7.21 15.48 4.05
N ASN A 295 7.61 16.72 3.80
CA ASN A 295 6.78 17.85 4.22
C ASN A 295 5.56 17.99 3.30
N ILE A 296 4.56 18.74 3.76
CA ILE A 296 3.30 18.98 3.04
C ILE A 296 3.50 19.42 1.59
N PHE A 297 4.45 20.32 1.30
CA PHE A 297 4.68 20.82 -0.06
C PHE A 297 5.26 19.76 -0.99
N GLN A 298 6.19 18.95 -0.49
CA GLN A 298 6.73 17.82 -1.26
C GLN A 298 5.66 16.76 -1.50
N PHE A 299 4.84 16.51 -0.48
CA PHE A 299 3.74 15.57 -0.56
C PHE A 299 2.71 16.01 -1.60
N THR A 300 2.21 17.24 -1.53
CA THR A 300 1.18 17.73 -2.47
C THR A 300 1.67 17.74 -3.92
N GLU A 301 2.93 18.11 -4.18
CA GLU A 301 3.53 18.02 -5.52
C GLU A 301 3.60 16.58 -6.03
N ALA A 302 4.00 15.63 -5.17
CA ALA A 302 4.06 14.21 -5.54
C ALA A 302 2.66 13.66 -5.85
N VAL A 303 1.64 13.99 -5.04
CA VAL A 303 0.28 13.52 -5.31
C VAL A 303 -0.30 14.18 -6.57
N LYS A 304 -0.01 15.46 -6.86
CA LYS A 304 -0.38 16.10 -8.14
C LYS A 304 0.26 15.39 -9.35
N ALA A 305 1.52 15.01 -9.24
CA ALA A 305 2.20 14.24 -10.28
C ALA A 305 1.52 12.87 -10.49
N VAL A 306 1.19 12.17 -9.40
CA VAL A 306 0.44 10.90 -9.45
C VAL A 306 -0.96 11.08 -10.07
N GLN A 307 -1.66 12.17 -9.75
CA GLN A 307 -2.99 12.47 -10.31
C GLN A 307 -2.95 12.62 -11.83
N THR A 308 -1.88 13.19 -12.38
CA THR A 308 -1.69 13.24 -13.83
C THR A 308 -1.61 11.84 -14.45
N GLU A 309 -0.88 10.92 -13.80
CA GLU A 309 -0.80 9.53 -14.26
C GLU A 309 -2.12 8.76 -14.10
N ILE A 310 -2.91 9.09 -13.07
CA ILE A 310 -4.23 8.52 -12.83
C ILE A 310 -5.14 8.82 -14.02
N TYR A 311 -5.23 10.08 -14.47
CA TYR A 311 -6.04 10.44 -15.63
C TYR A 311 -5.64 9.68 -16.91
N ILE A 312 -4.33 9.55 -17.16
CA ILE A 312 -3.83 8.78 -18.30
C ILE A 312 -4.28 7.31 -18.21
N LYS A 313 -4.16 6.68 -17.03
CA LYS A 313 -4.59 5.28 -16.83
C LYS A 313 -6.09 5.10 -16.97
N MET A 314 -6.89 6.07 -16.54
CA MET A 314 -8.36 6.03 -16.69
C MET A 314 -8.78 5.98 -18.17
N GLY A 315 -8.08 6.72 -19.03
CA GLY A 315 -8.33 6.77 -20.48
C GLY A 315 -7.67 5.66 -21.29
N SER A 316 -6.78 4.86 -20.69
CA SER A 316 -5.99 3.85 -21.40
C SER A 316 -6.57 2.44 -21.26
N THR A 317 -6.90 1.78 -22.37
CA THR A 317 -7.32 0.37 -22.38
C THR A 317 -6.09 -0.53 -22.51
N LEU A 318 -5.68 -1.20 -21.42
CA LEU A 318 -4.54 -2.12 -21.46
C LEU A 318 -5.03 -3.56 -21.70
N PRO A 319 -4.60 -4.22 -22.80
CA PRO A 319 -4.96 -5.60 -23.07
C PRO A 319 -4.31 -6.54 -22.05
N LYS A 320 -4.98 -7.65 -21.74
CA LYS A 320 -4.34 -8.75 -20.98
C LYS A 320 -3.20 -9.32 -21.83
N SER A 321 -2.07 -9.65 -21.19
CA SER A 321 -0.98 -10.33 -21.88
C SER A 321 -1.41 -11.74 -22.30
N LYS A 322 -0.88 -12.25 -23.43
CA LYS A 322 -1.14 -13.62 -23.92
C LYS A 322 -0.84 -14.68 -22.83
N ILE A 323 0.25 -14.49 -22.09
CA ILE A 323 0.69 -15.36 -20.98
C ILE A 323 -0.35 -15.40 -19.85
N THR A 324 -0.98 -14.25 -19.54
CA THR A 324 -2.04 -14.19 -18.53
C THR A 324 -3.24 -15.02 -18.97
N LEU A 325 -3.67 -14.86 -20.22
CA LEU A 325 -4.82 -15.58 -20.77
C LEU A 325 -4.61 -17.09 -20.81
N GLU A 326 -3.44 -17.55 -21.25
CA GLU A 326 -3.08 -18.98 -21.31
C GLU A 326 -3.12 -19.64 -19.93
N ARG A 327 -2.59 -18.96 -18.89
CA ARG A 327 -2.62 -19.48 -17.52
C ARG A 327 -4.02 -19.52 -16.91
N GLU A 328 -4.88 -18.53 -17.21
CA GLU A 328 -6.27 -18.55 -16.75
C GLU A 328 -7.06 -19.70 -17.40
N HIS A 329 -6.73 -20.08 -18.64
CA HIS A 329 -7.37 -21.21 -19.33
C HIS A 329 -6.94 -22.57 -18.76
N PHE A 330 -5.70 -22.71 -18.28
CA PHE A 330 -5.21 -23.96 -17.69
C PHE A 330 -5.90 -24.33 -16.36
N LEU A 331 -6.45 -23.34 -15.65
CA LEU A 331 -7.09 -23.49 -14.34
C LEU A 331 -8.62 -23.57 -14.40
N LYS A 332 -9.21 -23.61 -15.60
CA LYS A 332 -10.65 -23.85 -15.83
C LYS A 332 -10.92 -25.34 -15.98
#